data_AF-A0A3D1XVF9-F1
#
_entry.id   AF-A0A3D1XVF9-F1
#
_cell.length_a   1.000
_cell.length_b   1.000
_cell.length_c   1.000
_cell.angle_alpha   90.00
_cell.angle_beta   90.00
_cell.angle_gamma   90.00
#
_symmetry.space_group_name_H-M   'P 1'
#
loop_
_entity.id
_entity.type
_entity.pdbx_description
1 polymer ?
#
loop_
_entity_poly.entity_id
_entity_poly.type
_entity_poly.pdbx_seq_one_letter_code
_entity_poly.pdbx_strand_id
1 'polypeptide(L)'
;FSKISPLTLQDILTSGTVALCKYNRIMMISPGSLVRGFNWMDTLSHEYVHYLLTKKSRNQLPLWTHEGIAKLLETRWRNDKKYLSPIMETILSGALKNDYRIALEDMMPSLAKLKTAKDVQLAYAEVSTMMEFLAESKGIEIFTQLLEDLAKGIRFEESFQNRAGHDILSFQNNWEIWAKNKELKFIPGITALTKEFKNQNKLEPEKDYKGLGTRRAQDLTFLGDILKSRDHYNAAILEYQKAKEESSTHSPILFNKLAGTYIQTGKYDEAELLLKESLEYYSDFHTTLANLGELYFVSERFYKAQKYLEKAVRINPFNPFIHTRLIELYDRMSMTEEKKLQTQLFSLID
;
A
#
# COMPACT_ATOMS: atom_id res chain seq x y z
N PHE A 1 2.42 -20.66 2.30
CA PHE A 1 1.96 -19.93 1.10
C PHE A 1 2.44 -20.60 -0.18
N SER A 2 3.75 -20.63 -0.49
CA SER A 2 4.29 -21.31 -1.70
C SER A 2 3.90 -22.79 -1.84
N LYS A 3 3.80 -23.54 -0.74
CA LYS A 3 3.39 -24.96 -0.75
C LYS A 3 1.92 -25.20 -1.15
N ILE A 4 1.08 -24.17 -1.09
CA ILE A 4 -0.37 -24.27 -1.31
C ILE A 4 -0.84 -23.39 -2.47
N SER A 5 0.09 -22.67 -3.14
CA SER A 5 -0.18 -21.78 -4.25
C SER A 5 0.67 -22.19 -5.47
N PRO A 6 0.33 -21.76 -6.69
CA PRO A 6 1.15 -22.00 -7.88
C PRO A 6 2.42 -21.14 -7.94
N LEU A 7 2.67 -20.28 -6.94
CA LEU A 7 3.80 -19.35 -6.93
C LEU A 7 5.00 -19.99 -6.24
N THR A 8 6.17 -19.90 -6.88
CA THR A 8 7.43 -20.28 -6.26
C THR A 8 7.83 -19.29 -5.16
N LEU A 9 8.76 -19.68 -4.30
CA LEU A 9 9.31 -18.74 -3.31
C LEU A 9 9.98 -17.52 -3.99
N GLN A 10 10.64 -17.74 -5.14
CA GLN A 10 11.26 -16.66 -5.90
C GLN A 10 10.22 -15.69 -6.45
N ASP A 11 9.09 -16.19 -6.97
CA ASP A 11 7.98 -15.33 -7.43
C ASP A 11 7.49 -14.46 -6.29
N ILE A 12 7.23 -15.06 -5.12
CA ILE A 12 6.75 -14.37 -3.92
C ILE A 12 7.72 -13.30 -3.43
N LEU A 13 9.03 -13.60 -3.40
CA LEU A 13 10.06 -12.64 -2.99
C LEU A 13 10.22 -11.51 -4.00
N THR A 14 10.07 -11.79 -5.30
CA THR A 14 10.23 -10.80 -6.38
C THR A 14 9.02 -9.87 -6.48
N SER A 15 7.81 -10.42 -6.48
CA SER A 15 6.56 -9.64 -6.60
C SER A 15 6.09 -9.05 -5.28
N GLY A 16 6.54 -9.62 -4.14
CA GLY A 16 5.99 -9.32 -2.83
C GLY A 16 4.54 -9.79 -2.67
N THR A 17 4.11 -10.83 -3.38
CA THR A 17 2.73 -11.35 -3.27
C THR A 17 2.47 -11.87 -1.85
N VAL A 18 1.45 -11.33 -1.19
CA VAL A 18 1.07 -11.67 0.20
C VAL A 18 -0.22 -12.48 0.30
N ALA A 19 -1.02 -12.47 -0.77
CA ALA A 19 -2.27 -13.21 -0.87
C ALA A 19 -2.51 -13.65 -2.31
N LEU A 20 -3.41 -14.62 -2.48
CA LEU A 20 -3.84 -15.13 -3.76
C LEU A 20 -5.22 -15.80 -3.63
N CYS A 21 -6.12 -15.46 -4.55
CA CYS A 21 -7.35 -16.17 -4.78
C CYS A 21 -7.19 -17.13 -5.97
N LYS A 22 -7.17 -18.43 -5.70
CA LYS A 22 -7.15 -19.47 -6.74
C LYS A 22 -7.85 -20.72 -6.26
N TYR A 23 -8.40 -21.50 -7.18
CA TYR A 23 -9.08 -22.77 -6.87
C TYR A 23 -10.27 -22.60 -5.91
N ASN A 24 -11.03 -21.50 -6.04
CA ASN A 24 -12.12 -21.14 -5.14
C ASN A 24 -11.69 -20.98 -3.67
N ARG A 25 -10.43 -20.59 -3.42
CA ARG A 25 -9.89 -20.38 -2.08
C ARG A 25 -9.10 -19.07 -2.04
N ILE A 26 -9.26 -18.35 -0.94
CA ILE A 26 -8.41 -17.21 -0.60
C ILE A 26 -7.29 -17.74 0.30
N MET A 27 -6.05 -17.46 -0.10
CA MET A 27 -4.85 -17.82 0.64
C MET A 27 -4.10 -16.54 0.96
N MET A 28 -3.73 -16.32 2.22
CA MET A 28 -3.03 -15.12 2.65
C MET A 28 -2.01 -15.47 3.73
N ILE A 29 -0.87 -14.78 3.75
CA ILE A 29 0.09 -14.87 4.85
C ILE A 29 -0.34 -13.99 6.03
N SER A 30 0.10 -14.33 7.24
CA SER A 30 -0.09 -13.44 8.39
C SER A 30 0.66 -12.11 8.16
N PRO A 31 0.08 -10.94 8.52
CA PRO A 31 0.79 -9.65 8.54
C PRO A 31 2.11 -9.71 9.29
N GLY A 32 2.20 -10.52 10.34
CA GLY A 32 3.40 -10.72 11.14
C GLY A 32 4.55 -11.37 10.39
N SER A 33 4.31 -11.93 9.19
CA SER A 33 5.35 -12.49 8.31
C SER A 33 6.21 -11.41 7.66
N LEU A 34 5.73 -10.16 7.59
CA LEU A 34 6.49 -9.02 7.10
C LEU A 34 7.01 -8.17 8.27
N VAL A 35 8.19 -7.56 8.10
CA VAL A 35 8.80 -6.65 9.09
C VAL A 35 7.84 -5.49 9.42
N ARG A 36 7.21 -4.95 8.37
CA ARG A 36 6.38 -3.73 8.43
C ARG A 36 4.88 -4.00 8.47
N GLY A 37 4.46 -5.27 8.43
CA GLY A 37 3.07 -5.63 8.14
C GLY A 37 2.62 -5.19 6.74
N PHE A 38 1.32 -5.22 6.50
CA PHE A 38 0.67 -4.74 5.28
C PHE A 38 -0.83 -4.51 5.53
N ASN A 39 -1.52 -3.73 4.68
CA ASN A 39 -2.97 -3.57 4.71
C ASN A 39 -3.68 -4.91 4.39
N TRP A 40 -3.76 -5.81 5.36
CA TRP A 40 -4.29 -7.15 5.14
C TRP A 40 -5.80 -7.16 4.93
N MET A 41 -6.53 -6.17 5.44
CA MET A 41 -7.96 -6.02 5.17
C MET A 41 -8.23 -5.58 3.73
N ASP A 42 -7.46 -4.60 3.20
CA ASP A 42 -7.55 -4.21 1.78
C ASP A 42 -7.13 -5.40 0.89
N THR A 43 -6.08 -6.13 1.28
CA THR A 43 -5.65 -7.34 0.57
C THR A 43 -6.73 -8.44 0.60
N LEU A 44 -7.34 -8.71 1.75
CA LEU A 44 -8.42 -9.69 1.87
C LEU A 44 -9.64 -9.28 1.03
N SER A 45 -10.00 -7.99 1.04
CA SER A 45 -11.06 -7.42 0.22
C SER A 45 -10.76 -7.63 -1.28
N HIS A 46 -9.52 -7.34 -1.71
CA HIS A 46 -9.05 -7.58 -3.06
C HIS A 46 -9.23 -9.04 -3.49
N GLU A 47 -8.73 -9.99 -2.69
CA GLU A 47 -8.86 -11.42 -3.00
C GLU A 47 -10.30 -11.92 -2.95
N TYR A 48 -11.12 -11.34 -2.07
CA TYR A 48 -12.54 -11.65 -2.02
C TYR A 48 -13.29 -11.18 -3.28
N VAL A 49 -12.91 -10.02 -3.84
CA VAL A 49 -13.44 -9.59 -5.14
C VAL A 49 -13.06 -10.59 -6.22
N HIS A 50 -11.81 -11.03 -6.30
CA HIS A 50 -11.43 -12.09 -7.25
C HIS A 50 -12.28 -13.36 -7.10
N TYR A 51 -12.51 -13.81 -5.86
CA TYR A 51 -13.36 -14.97 -5.59
C TYR A 51 -14.77 -14.78 -6.16
N LEU A 52 -15.39 -13.62 -5.93
CA LEU A 52 -16.71 -13.29 -6.45
C LEU A 52 -16.73 -13.24 -7.99
N LEU A 53 -15.73 -12.59 -8.60
CA LEU A 53 -15.61 -12.48 -10.05
C LEU A 53 -15.47 -13.86 -10.69
N THR A 54 -14.63 -14.74 -10.15
CA THR A 54 -14.47 -16.13 -10.63
C THR A 54 -15.78 -16.90 -10.53
N LYS A 55 -16.49 -16.80 -9.40
CA LYS A 55 -17.76 -17.48 -9.18
C LYS A 55 -18.85 -16.98 -10.13
N LYS A 56 -18.96 -15.66 -10.33
CA LYS A 56 -20.00 -15.06 -11.16
C LYS A 56 -19.73 -15.22 -12.65
N SER A 57 -18.49 -15.09 -13.12
CA SER A 57 -18.14 -15.26 -14.53
C SER A 57 -17.91 -16.70 -14.97
N ARG A 58 -18.00 -17.68 -14.06
CA ARG A 58 -17.59 -19.08 -14.29
C ARG A 58 -16.13 -19.17 -14.80
N ASN A 59 -15.26 -18.34 -14.25
CA ASN A 59 -13.83 -18.27 -14.59
C ASN A 59 -13.54 -17.93 -16.07
N GLN A 60 -14.42 -17.12 -16.70
CA GLN A 60 -14.25 -16.67 -18.09
C GLN A 60 -13.82 -15.21 -18.21
N LEU A 61 -13.76 -14.48 -17.08
CA LEU A 61 -13.33 -13.08 -17.07
C LEU A 61 -11.79 -13.00 -17.25
N PRO A 62 -11.26 -12.13 -18.14
CA PRO A 62 -9.82 -11.97 -18.32
C PRO A 62 -9.10 -11.42 -17.09
N LEU A 63 -7.84 -11.81 -16.92
CA LEU A 63 -7.05 -11.45 -15.75
C LEU A 63 -6.94 -9.93 -15.52
N TRP A 64 -6.69 -9.14 -16.56
CA TRP A 64 -6.55 -7.69 -16.40
C TRP A 64 -7.83 -7.03 -15.86
N THR A 65 -9.02 -7.52 -16.24
CA THR A 65 -10.29 -7.05 -15.65
C THR A 65 -10.51 -7.57 -14.24
N HIS A 66 -10.05 -8.79 -13.91
CA HIS A 66 -10.02 -9.28 -12.53
C HIS A 66 -9.25 -8.33 -11.63
N GLU A 67 -8.02 -7.99 -12.02
CA GLU A 67 -7.11 -7.10 -11.27
C GLU A 67 -7.67 -5.68 -11.20
N GLY A 68 -8.21 -5.14 -12.31
CA GLY A 68 -8.82 -3.82 -12.35
C GLY A 68 -10.01 -3.67 -11.42
N ILE A 69 -10.97 -4.60 -11.46
CA ILE A 69 -12.17 -4.53 -10.62
C ILE A 69 -11.80 -4.76 -9.15
N ALA A 70 -10.91 -5.73 -8.88
CA ALA A 70 -10.43 -5.99 -7.52
C ALA A 70 -9.74 -4.75 -6.93
N LYS A 71 -8.83 -4.12 -7.69
CA LYS A 71 -8.11 -2.93 -7.25
C LYS A 71 -9.03 -1.72 -7.04
N LEU A 72 -10.00 -1.52 -7.93
CA LEU A 72 -10.99 -0.43 -7.80
C LEU A 72 -11.87 -0.58 -6.55
N LEU A 73 -12.17 -1.81 -6.14
CA LEU A 73 -13.10 -2.10 -5.03
C LEU A 73 -12.43 -2.43 -3.70
N GLU A 74 -11.11 -2.65 -3.66
CA GLU A 74 -10.43 -3.21 -2.48
C GLU A 74 -10.60 -2.34 -1.22
N THR A 75 -10.72 -1.02 -1.34
CA THR A 75 -10.84 -0.09 -0.21
C THR A 75 -12.28 0.22 0.19
N ARG A 76 -13.28 -0.32 -0.54
CA ARG A 76 -14.70 -0.01 -0.35
C ARG A 76 -15.24 -0.44 1.02
N TRP A 77 -14.70 -1.49 1.63
CA TRP A 77 -15.13 -1.97 2.95
C TRP A 77 -14.96 -0.93 4.06
N ARG A 78 -14.03 0.03 3.88
CA ARG A 78 -13.76 1.12 4.82
C ARG A 78 -14.28 2.48 4.33
N ASN A 79 -15.23 2.48 3.39
CA ASN A 79 -15.83 3.68 2.79
C ASN A 79 -14.81 4.64 2.17
N ASP A 80 -13.64 4.13 1.77
CA ASP A 80 -12.68 4.88 0.99
C ASP A 80 -12.89 4.59 -0.50
N LYS A 81 -12.68 5.59 -1.34
CA LYS A 81 -12.76 5.49 -2.81
C LYS A 81 -11.38 5.60 -3.46
N LYS A 82 -10.34 5.90 -2.68
CA LYS A 82 -8.97 5.94 -3.19
C LYS A 82 -8.51 4.52 -3.50
N TYR A 83 -8.24 4.28 -4.77
CA TYR A 83 -7.70 3.02 -5.27
C TYR A 83 -6.29 3.20 -5.86
N LEU A 84 -5.95 4.42 -6.31
CA LEU A 84 -4.58 4.81 -6.65
C LEU A 84 -3.84 5.26 -5.41
N SER A 85 -2.69 4.62 -5.15
CA SER A 85 -1.71 5.17 -4.23
C SER A 85 -0.91 6.30 -4.90
N PRO A 86 -0.28 7.21 -4.14
CA PRO A 86 0.60 8.24 -4.70
C PRO A 86 1.71 7.68 -5.61
N ILE A 87 2.20 6.47 -5.29
CA ILE A 87 3.19 5.74 -6.09
C ILE A 87 2.58 5.34 -7.44
N MET A 88 1.40 4.72 -7.44
CA MET A 88 0.72 4.30 -8.66
C MET A 88 0.35 5.49 -9.54
N GLU A 89 -0.15 6.56 -8.93
CA GLU A 89 -0.49 7.81 -9.62
C GLU A 89 0.74 8.44 -10.29
N THR A 90 1.87 8.51 -9.57
CA THR A 90 3.14 9.02 -10.11
C THR A 90 3.65 8.15 -11.25
N ILE A 91 3.61 6.83 -11.11
CA ILE A 91 4.08 5.89 -12.13
C ILE A 91 3.21 5.99 -13.39
N LEU A 92 1.89 6.03 -13.24
CA LEU A 92 0.95 6.17 -14.36
C LEU A 92 1.11 7.53 -15.06
N SER A 93 1.16 8.63 -14.30
CA SER A 93 1.39 9.98 -14.85
C SER A 93 2.69 10.04 -15.66
N GLY A 94 3.77 9.44 -15.13
CA GLY A 94 5.04 9.34 -15.83
C GLY A 94 4.97 8.47 -17.09
N ALA A 95 4.29 7.33 -17.03
CA ALA A 95 4.15 6.41 -18.17
C ALA A 95 3.35 7.05 -19.32
N LEU A 96 2.20 7.66 -19.02
CA LEU A 96 1.36 8.36 -20.00
C LEU A 96 2.08 9.53 -20.68
N LYS A 97 2.94 10.26 -19.96
CA LYS A 97 3.77 11.33 -20.53
C LYS A 97 4.84 10.83 -21.51
N ASN A 98 5.28 9.58 -21.36
CA ASN A 98 6.29 8.96 -22.20
C ASN A 98 5.69 7.97 -23.22
N ASP A 99 4.36 8.02 -23.42
CA ASP A 99 3.60 7.11 -24.29
C ASP A 99 3.94 5.62 -24.06
N TYR A 100 4.17 5.29 -22.78
CA TYR A 100 4.49 3.94 -22.33
C TYR A 100 3.27 3.30 -21.67
N ARG A 101 2.98 2.05 -22.03
CA ARG A 101 1.92 1.23 -21.41
C ARG A 101 2.29 -0.25 -21.38
N ILE A 102 1.77 -0.99 -20.41
CA ILE A 102 1.89 -2.45 -20.38
C ILE A 102 0.81 -3.05 -21.30
N ALA A 103 1.21 -3.95 -22.19
CA ALA A 103 0.25 -4.66 -23.03
C ALA A 103 -0.65 -5.57 -22.17
N LEU A 104 -1.95 -5.62 -22.46
CA LEU A 104 -2.90 -6.42 -21.66
C LEU A 104 -2.56 -7.92 -21.71
N GLU A 105 -1.93 -8.36 -22.80
CA GLU A 105 -1.47 -9.73 -23.00
C GLU A 105 -0.29 -10.08 -22.09
N ASP A 106 0.61 -9.11 -21.84
CA ASP A 106 1.78 -9.27 -20.98
C ASP A 106 1.41 -9.38 -19.50
N MET A 107 0.18 -9.00 -19.13
CA MET A 107 -0.35 -9.15 -17.77
C MET A 107 -0.67 -10.61 -17.42
N MET A 108 -0.72 -11.51 -18.41
CA MET A 108 -0.94 -12.94 -18.24
C MET A 108 0.36 -13.73 -18.07
N PRO A 109 0.34 -14.88 -17.36
CA PRO A 109 -0.75 -15.45 -16.58
C PRO A 109 -0.87 -14.84 -15.16
N SER A 110 -0.03 -13.86 -14.82
CA SER A 110 -0.05 -13.16 -13.54
C SER A 110 0.77 -11.88 -13.64
N LEU A 111 0.28 -10.77 -13.07
CA LEU A 111 1.05 -9.53 -12.95
C LEU A 111 2.38 -9.73 -12.22
N ALA A 112 2.46 -10.70 -11.30
CA ALA A 112 3.68 -11.03 -10.57
C ALA A 112 4.84 -11.51 -11.47
N LYS A 113 4.58 -11.83 -12.74
CA LYS A 113 5.58 -12.25 -13.73
C LYS A 113 6.14 -11.13 -14.59
N LEU A 114 5.66 -9.90 -14.43
CA LEU A 114 6.23 -8.74 -15.11
C LEU A 114 7.68 -8.50 -14.67
N LYS A 115 8.47 -7.86 -15.53
CA LYS A 115 9.93 -7.78 -15.41
C LYS A 115 10.39 -7.04 -14.15
N THR A 116 9.66 -6.00 -13.76
CA THR A 116 10.04 -5.14 -12.64
C THR A 116 8.86 -4.83 -11.73
N ALA A 117 9.13 -4.56 -10.45
CA ALA A 117 8.10 -4.11 -9.51
C ALA A 117 7.41 -2.81 -9.95
N LYS A 118 8.13 -1.95 -10.71
CA LYS A 118 7.56 -0.73 -11.30
C LYS A 118 6.51 -1.08 -12.36
N ASP A 119 6.77 -2.06 -13.21
CA ASP A 119 5.82 -2.52 -14.24
C ASP A 119 4.57 -3.14 -13.59
N VAL A 120 4.74 -3.86 -12.47
CA VAL A 120 3.61 -4.38 -11.69
C VAL A 120 2.73 -3.24 -11.17
N GLN A 121 3.33 -2.20 -10.57
CA GLN A 121 2.59 -1.03 -10.09
C GLN A 121 1.92 -0.25 -11.24
N LEU A 122 2.59 -0.14 -12.39
CA LEU A 122 2.01 0.48 -13.58
C LEU A 122 0.81 -0.31 -14.07
N ALA A 123 0.94 -1.62 -14.24
CA ALA A 123 -0.15 -2.49 -14.69
C ALA A 123 -1.36 -2.36 -13.76
N TYR A 124 -1.17 -2.37 -12.43
CA TYR A 124 -2.24 -2.11 -11.47
C TYR A 124 -2.90 -0.74 -11.66
N ALA A 125 -2.12 0.31 -11.92
CA ALA A 125 -2.62 1.66 -12.13
C ALA A 125 -3.43 1.75 -13.43
N GLU A 126 -2.95 1.12 -14.51
CA GLU A 126 -3.63 1.05 -15.81
C GLU A 126 -4.97 0.33 -15.68
N VAL A 127 -4.99 -0.92 -15.20
CA VAL A 127 -6.23 -1.71 -15.17
C VAL A 127 -7.28 -1.12 -14.21
N SER A 128 -6.85 -0.53 -13.09
CA SER A 128 -7.79 0.09 -12.15
C SER A 128 -8.39 1.40 -12.68
N THR A 129 -7.59 2.24 -13.34
CA THR A 129 -8.10 3.45 -14.01
C THR A 129 -8.93 3.13 -15.25
N MET A 130 -8.63 2.03 -15.96
CA MET A 130 -9.48 1.53 -17.04
C MET A 130 -10.86 1.14 -16.50
N MET A 131 -10.92 0.45 -15.36
CA MET A 131 -12.21 0.11 -14.75
C MET A 131 -12.95 1.33 -14.24
N GLU A 132 -12.25 2.33 -13.68
CA GLU A 132 -12.89 3.61 -13.34
C GLU A 132 -13.48 4.29 -14.58
N PHE A 133 -12.72 4.41 -15.68
CA PHE A 133 -13.21 4.98 -16.94
C PHE A 133 -14.43 4.23 -17.49
N LEU A 134 -14.42 2.90 -17.42
CA LEU A 134 -15.56 2.08 -17.84
C LEU A 134 -16.79 2.34 -16.96
N ALA A 135 -16.61 2.45 -15.64
CA ALA A 135 -17.68 2.74 -14.70
C ALA A 135 -18.23 4.17 -14.85
N GLU A 136 -17.38 5.17 -15.11
CA GLU A 136 -17.80 6.55 -15.37
C GLU A 136 -18.59 6.67 -16.68
N SER A 137 -18.20 5.93 -17.72
CA SER A 137 -18.83 6.01 -19.04
C SER A 137 -20.13 5.21 -19.16
N LYS A 138 -20.30 4.12 -18.39
CA LYS A 138 -21.42 3.17 -18.54
C LYS A 138 -22.23 2.91 -17.27
N GLY A 139 -21.80 3.43 -16.13
CA GLY A 139 -22.35 3.09 -14.83
C GLY A 139 -21.69 1.86 -14.23
N ILE A 140 -21.73 1.74 -12.90
CA ILE A 140 -21.07 0.66 -12.14
C ILE A 140 -21.68 -0.73 -12.43
N GLU A 141 -22.92 -0.75 -12.91
CA GLU A 141 -23.69 -1.94 -13.26
C GLU A 141 -23.07 -2.70 -14.45
N ILE A 142 -22.23 -2.05 -15.25
CA ILE A 142 -21.54 -2.71 -16.37
C ILE A 142 -20.73 -3.92 -15.91
N PHE A 143 -20.11 -3.87 -14.72
CA PHE A 143 -19.36 -5.00 -14.20
C PHE A 143 -20.27 -6.21 -13.96
N THR A 144 -21.42 -6.00 -13.31
CA THR A 144 -22.39 -7.09 -13.07
C THR A 144 -22.94 -7.66 -14.38
N GLN A 145 -23.21 -6.78 -15.33
CA GLN A 145 -23.70 -7.14 -16.65
C GLN A 145 -22.71 -7.97 -17.48
N LEU A 146 -21.43 -7.59 -17.49
CA LEU A 146 -20.37 -8.39 -18.13
C LEU A 146 -20.27 -9.78 -17.49
N LEU A 147 -20.32 -9.87 -16.16
CA LEU A 147 -20.27 -11.15 -15.46
C LEU A 147 -21.45 -12.06 -15.79
N GLU A 148 -22.65 -11.50 -15.96
CA GLU A 148 -23.85 -12.25 -16.35
C GLU A 148 -23.78 -12.82 -17.76
N ASP A 149 -23.21 -12.08 -18.71
CA ASP A 149 -22.99 -12.57 -20.07
C ASP A 149 -21.98 -13.71 -20.11
N LEU A 150 -20.86 -13.56 -19.40
CA LEU A 150 -19.84 -14.59 -19.25
C LEU A 150 -20.43 -15.85 -18.60
N ALA A 151 -21.29 -15.71 -17.60
CA ALA A 151 -22.00 -16.85 -16.99
C ALA A 151 -22.87 -17.62 -17.99
N LYS A 152 -23.44 -16.92 -19.00
CA LYS A 152 -24.23 -17.50 -20.08
C LYS A 152 -23.35 -18.09 -21.21
N GLY A 153 -22.03 -17.95 -21.14
CA GLY A 153 -21.09 -18.48 -22.12
C GLY A 153 -20.82 -17.55 -23.30
N ILE A 154 -21.24 -16.28 -23.23
CA ILE A 154 -20.89 -15.26 -24.22
C ILE A 154 -19.39 -14.98 -24.08
N ARG A 155 -18.67 -14.85 -25.20
CA ARG A 155 -17.23 -14.54 -25.17
C ARG A 155 -16.99 -13.15 -24.60
N PHE A 156 -15.88 -12.98 -23.89
CA PHE A 156 -15.56 -11.70 -23.25
C PHE A 156 -15.49 -10.55 -24.26
N GLU A 157 -14.81 -10.75 -25.40
CA GLU A 157 -14.65 -9.68 -26.39
C GLU A 157 -16.00 -9.23 -26.97
N GLU A 158 -16.90 -10.18 -27.22
CA GLU A 158 -18.25 -9.92 -27.70
C GLU A 158 -19.10 -9.19 -26.66
N SER A 159 -19.11 -9.68 -25.42
CA SER A 159 -19.85 -9.03 -24.31
C SER A 159 -19.32 -7.63 -24.04
N PHE A 160 -17.99 -7.45 -24.04
CA PHE A 160 -17.35 -6.17 -23.84
C PHE A 160 -17.72 -5.18 -24.95
N GLN A 161 -17.63 -5.59 -26.21
CA GLN A 161 -18.02 -4.72 -27.33
C GLN A 161 -19.51 -4.33 -27.26
N ASN A 162 -20.39 -5.28 -26.97
CA ASN A 162 -21.83 -5.04 -26.88
C ASN A 162 -22.20 -4.09 -25.73
N ARG A 163 -21.53 -4.18 -24.58
CA ARG A 163 -21.86 -3.40 -23.37
C ARG A 163 -21.08 -2.09 -23.27
N ALA A 164 -19.77 -2.11 -23.54
CA ALA A 164 -18.93 -0.93 -23.56
C ALA A 164 -19.13 -0.09 -24.83
N GLY A 165 -19.63 -0.69 -25.92
CA GLY A 165 -19.87 -0.01 -27.20
C GLY A 165 -18.62 0.17 -28.06
N HIS A 166 -17.48 -0.38 -27.63
CA HIS A 166 -16.19 -0.30 -28.32
C HIS A 166 -15.44 -1.62 -28.16
N ASP A 167 -14.63 -1.98 -29.15
CA ASP A 167 -13.65 -3.05 -28.99
C ASP A 167 -12.57 -2.64 -27.98
N ILE A 168 -11.76 -3.61 -27.54
CA ILE A 168 -10.75 -3.41 -26.50
C ILE A 168 -9.69 -2.37 -26.92
N LEU A 169 -9.27 -2.36 -28.18
CA LEU A 169 -8.25 -1.43 -28.67
C LEU A 169 -8.78 0.01 -28.67
N SER A 170 -9.99 0.21 -29.21
CA SER A 170 -10.69 1.48 -29.17
C SER A 170 -10.91 1.97 -27.73
N PHE A 171 -11.28 1.06 -26.83
CA PHE A 171 -11.43 1.35 -25.40
C PHE A 171 -10.11 1.82 -24.76
N GLN A 172 -8.99 1.12 -25.01
CA GLN A 172 -7.68 1.52 -24.50
C GLN A 172 -7.27 2.90 -25.00
N ASN A 173 -7.47 3.20 -26.28
CA ASN A 173 -7.15 4.52 -26.83
C ASN A 173 -7.99 5.63 -26.20
N ASN A 174 -9.30 5.39 -26.01
CA ASN A 174 -10.19 6.35 -25.35
C ASN A 174 -9.84 6.54 -23.86
N TRP A 175 -9.53 5.45 -23.16
CA TRP A 175 -9.06 5.49 -21.78
C TRP A 175 -7.77 6.31 -21.67
N GLU A 176 -6.81 6.15 -22.59
CA GLU A 176 -5.53 6.86 -22.53
C GLU A 176 -5.73 8.38 -22.63
N ILE A 177 -6.62 8.82 -23.54
CA ILE A 177 -7.01 10.23 -23.68
C ILE A 177 -7.66 10.74 -22.38
N TRP A 178 -8.59 9.96 -21.81
CA TRP A 178 -9.24 10.32 -20.55
C TRP A 178 -8.24 10.36 -19.37
N ALA A 179 -7.32 9.40 -19.28
CA ALA A 179 -6.34 9.31 -18.22
C ALA A 179 -5.31 10.44 -18.29
N LYS A 180 -4.89 10.84 -19.50
CA LYS A 180 -4.04 12.03 -19.73
C LYS A 180 -4.71 13.33 -19.23
N ASN A 181 -6.05 13.39 -19.25
CA ASN A 181 -6.82 14.52 -18.74
C ASN A 181 -7.13 14.45 -17.24
N LYS A 182 -6.82 13.34 -16.54
CA LYS A 182 -7.21 13.09 -15.14
C LYS A 182 -6.39 13.84 -14.07
N GLU A 183 -5.67 14.92 -14.42
CA GLU A 183 -4.81 15.69 -13.48
C GLU A 183 -3.96 14.81 -12.53
N LEU A 184 -3.41 13.69 -13.03
CA LEU A 184 -2.65 12.73 -12.22
C LEU A 184 -1.38 13.39 -11.65
N LYS A 185 -1.22 13.33 -10.33
CA LYS A 185 -0.06 13.88 -9.63
C LYS A 185 1.19 13.08 -9.94
N PHE A 186 2.27 13.81 -10.25
CA PHE A 186 3.61 13.25 -10.39
C PHE A 186 4.49 13.75 -9.26
N ILE A 187 4.98 12.84 -8.42
CA ILE A 187 5.85 13.17 -7.28
C ILE A 187 7.28 12.65 -7.58
N PRO A 188 8.24 13.54 -7.89
CA PRO A 188 9.63 13.12 -8.11
C PRO A 188 10.21 12.38 -6.91
N GLY A 189 11.05 11.36 -7.14
CA GLY A 189 11.78 10.68 -6.07
C GLY A 189 10.97 9.72 -5.18
N ILE A 190 9.68 9.53 -5.45
CA ILE A 190 8.91 8.45 -4.80
C ILE A 190 9.26 7.09 -5.43
N THR A 191 9.45 6.07 -4.60
CA THR A 191 9.79 4.72 -5.07
C THR A 191 8.91 3.67 -4.39
N ALA A 192 8.65 2.56 -5.08
CA ALA A 192 7.89 1.46 -4.49
C ALA A 192 8.69 0.83 -3.35
N LEU A 193 8.06 0.72 -2.17
CA LEU A 193 8.67 0.05 -1.03
C LEU A 193 8.68 -1.47 -1.28
N THR A 194 9.83 -2.09 -1.05
CA THR A 194 9.96 -3.54 -1.06
C THR A 194 9.31 -4.14 0.18
N LYS A 195 8.57 -5.24 -0.02
CA LYS A 195 8.02 -6.02 1.09
C LYS A 195 9.13 -6.88 1.67
N GLU A 196 9.49 -6.62 2.92
CA GLU A 196 10.52 -7.36 3.65
C GLU A 196 9.90 -8.44 4.51
N PHE A 197 10.16 -9.70 4.17
CA PHE A 197 9.78 -10.85 4.97
C PHE A 197 10.72 -10.98 6.18
N LYS A 198 10.15 -11.25 7.37
CA LYS A 198 10.96 -11.51 8.57
C LYS A 198 11.77 -12.79 8.35
N ASN A 199 13.09 -12.70 8.51
CA ASN A 199 13.97 -13.87 8.51
C ASN A 199 14.18 -14.33 9.94
N GLN A 200 13.73 -15.54 10.29
CA GLN A 200 13.89 -16.09 11.64
C GLN A 200 15.37 -16.22 12.08
N ASN A 201 16.32 -16.22 11.13
CA ASN A 201 17.74 -16.40 11.40
C ASN A 201 18.57 -15.10 11.43
N LYS A 202 17.96 -13.92 11.28
CA LYS A 202 18.67 -12.63 11.40
C LYS A 202 18.17 -11.87 12.62
N LEU A 203 19.00 -11.80 13.66
CA LEU A 203 18.75 -11.07 14.92
C LEU A 203 18.85 -9.55 14.77
N GLU A 204 19.34 -9.05 13.64
CA GLU A 204 19.42 -7.61 13.40
C GLU A 204 18.45 -7.21 12.29
N PRO A 205 17.63 -6.15 12.48
CA PRO A 205 17.03 -5.46 11.37
C PRO A 205 18.19 -5.01 10.47
N GLU A 206 18.26 -5.54 9.25
CA GLU A 206 19.20 -5.08 8.25
C GLU A 206 19.03 -3.56 8.19
N LYS A 207 20.07 -2.78 8.54
CA LYS A 207 19.98 -1.31 8.61
C LYS A 207 19.51 -0.83 7.25
N ASP A 208 18.23 -0.50 7.15
CA ASP A 208 17.56 -0.27 5.87
C ASP A 208 17.85 1.14 5.34
N TYR A 209 19.12 1.34 4.99
CA TYR A 209 19.61 2.52 4.33
C TYR A 209 19.55 2.39 2.79
N LYS A 210 19.29 1.18 2.26
CA LYS A 210 19.22 0.92 0.82
C LYS A 210 18.14 1.77 0.13
N GLY A 211 17.07 2.13 0.84
CA GLY A 211 16.00 3.01 0.36
C GLY A 211 16.23 4.53 0.49
N LEU A 212 17.43 5.00 0.85
CA LEU A 212 17.72 6.44 1.06
C LEU A 212 18.30 7.17 -0.15
N GLY A 213 18.28 6.55 -1.33
CA GLY A 213 18.76 7.18 -2.57
C GLY A 213 20.29 7.27 -2.64
N THR A 214 20.88 8.31 -2.03
CA THR A 214 22.32 8.63 -2.16
C THR A 214 23.17 8.06 -1.03
N ARG A 215 24.43 7.68 -1.32
CA ARG A 215 25.38 7.22 -0.29
C ARG A 215 25.60 8.28 0.80
N ARG A 216 25.65 9.55 0.41
CA ARG A 216 25.78 10.69 1.34
C ARG A 216 24.60 10.73 2.33
N ALA A 217 23.37 10.59 1.86
CA ALA A 217 22.20 10.54 2.71
C ALA A 217 22.21 9.32 3.66
N GLN A 218 22.70 8.17 3.21
CA GLN A 218 22.88 6.98 4.04
C GLN A 218 23.88 7.23 5.19
N ASP A 219 25.05 7.78 4.87
CA ASP A 219 26.10 8.07 5.85
C ASP A 219 25.63 9.11 6.89
N LEU A 220 24.92 10.16 6.43
CA LEU A 220 24.34 11.18 7.30
C LEU A 220 23.25 10.60 8.22
N THR A 221 22.39 9.73 7.68
CA THR A 221 21.36 9.05 8.48
C THR A 221 22.00 8.15 9.54
N PHE A 222 23.05 7.42 9.18
CA PHE A 222 23.78 6.58 10.12
C PHE A 222 24.46 7.41 11.23
N LEU A 223 25.05 8.56 10.89
CA LEU A 223 25.61 9.48 11.87
C LEU A 223 24.52 10.03 12.81
N GLY A 224 23.36 10.40 12.26
CA GLY A 224 22.19 10.80 13.05
C GLY A 224 21.74 9.71 14.02
N ASP A 225 21.74 8.44 13.60
CA ASP A 225 21.41 7.30 14.46
C ASP A 225 22.41 7.15 15.61
N ILE A 226 23.71 7.27 15.34
CA ILE A 226 24.77 7.24 16.37
C ILE A 226 24.58 8.39 17.37
N LEU A 227 24.39 9.61 16.89
CA LEU A 227 24.22 10.79 17.74
C LEU A 227 22.99 10.66 18.63
N LYS A 228 21.86 10.20 18.06
CA LYS A 228 20.63 9.96 18.81
C LYS A 228 20.82 8.89 19.89
N SER A 229 21.55 7.82 19.60
CA SER A 229 21.84 6.75 20.59
C SER A 229 22.70 7.22 21.77
N ARG A 230 23.34 8.39 21.65
CA ARG A 230 24.15 9.04 22.69
C ARG A 230 23.47 10.28 23.26
N ASP A 231 22.14 10.38 23.11
CA ASP A 231 21.31 11.51 23.58
C ASP A 231 21.68 12.89 23.00
N HIS A 232 22.48 12.92 21.91
CA HIS A 232 22.80 14.17 21.19
C HIS A 232 21.69 14.52 20.18
N TYR A 233 20.46 14.70 20.67
CA TYR A 233 19.26 14.86 19.86
C TYR A 233 19.32 16.03 18.86
N ASN A 234 19.82 17.19 19.29
CA ASN A 234 19.95 18.36 18.41
C ASN A 234 20.94 18.12 17.26
N ALA A 235 22.06 17.44 17.54
CA ALA A 235 23.03 17.09 16.50
C ALA A 235 22.45 16.03 15.56
N ALA A 236 21.72 15.04 16.08
CA ALA A 236 21.04 14.03 15.28
C ALA A 236 20.01 14.67 14.31
N ILE A 237 19.22 15.63 14.78
CA ILE A 237 18.27 16.39 13.94
C ILE A 237 18.99 17.04 12.76
N LEU A 238 20.12 17.73 13.00
CA LEU A 238 20.88 18.38 11.94
C LEU A 238 21.38 17.39 10.89
N GLU A 239 21.89 16.22 11.31
CA GLU A 239 22.37 15.21 10.38
C GLU A 239 21.23 14.56 9.59
N TYR A 240 20.07 14.33 10.20
CA TYR A 240 18.89 13.86 9.47
C TYR A 240 18.32 14.90 8.50
N GLN A 241 18.34 16.19 8.84
CA GLN A 241 17.93 17.26 7.93
C GLN A 241 18.83 17.31 6.69
N LYS A 242 20.15 17.30 6.89
CA LYS A 242 21.13 17.17 5.78
C LYS A 242 20.88 15.90 4.97
N ALA A 243 20.61 14.77 5.62
CA ALA A 243 20.29 13.53 4.92
C ALA A 243 19.05 13.66 4.03
N LYS A 244 18.03 14.42 4.47
CA LYS A 244 16.79 14.65 3.70
C LYS A 244 17.09 15.52 2.48
N GLU A 245 17.90 16.57 2.65
CA GLU A 245 18.32 17.47 1.57
C GLU A 245 19.18 16.77 0.50
N GLU A 246 20.07 15.86 0.93
CA GLU A 246 20.95 15.08 0.06
C GLU A 246 20.28 13.84 -0.57
N SER A 247 19.06 13.51 -0.14
CA SER A 247 18.34 12.34 -0.65
C SER A 247 17.69 12.65 -1.98
N SER A 248 17.93 11.80 -2.98
CA SER A 248 17.20 11.81 -4.25
C SER A 248 15.80 11.20 -4.15
N THR A 249 15.42 10.72 -2.97
CA THR A 249 14.15 10.02 -2.73
C THR A 249 13.42 10.54 -1.50
N HIS A 250 12.10 10.48 -1.52
CA HIS A 250 11.31 10.71 -0.32
C HIS A 250 11.29 9.41 0.51
N SER A 251 12.21 9.26 1.46
CA SER A 251 12.29 8.04 2.27
C SER A 251 11.42 8.12 3.52
N PRO A 252 10.40 7.27 3.68
CA PRO A 252 9.57 7.29 4.88
C PRO A 252 10.38 6.93 6.13
N ILE A 253 11.46 6.14 6.00
CA ILE A 253 12.33 5.76 7.12
C ILE A 253 13.04 7.00 7.68
N LEU A 254 13.63 7.83 6.82
CA LEU A 254 14.31 9.05 7.23
C LEU A 254 13.34 10.06 7.87
N PHE A 255 12.16 10.22 7.26
CA PHE A 255 11.12 11.10 7.80
C PHE A 255 10.71 10.66 9.21
N ASN A 256 10.55 9.36 9.44
CA ASN A 256 10.23 8.81 10.76
C ASN A 256 11.38 8.95 11.77
N LYS A 257 12.64 8.80 11.34
CA LYS A 257 13.80 9.00 12.22
C LYS A 257 13.89 10.45 12.70
N LEU A 258 13.76 11.40 11.78
CA LEU A 258 13.77 12.82 12.10
C LEU A 258 12.56 13.21 12.96
N ALA A 259 11.35 12.81 12.57
CA ALA A 259 10.14 13.10 13.33
C ALA A 259 10.15 12.49 14.73
N GLY A 260 10.59 11.23 14.88
CA GLY A 260 10.75 10.60 16.19
C GLY A 260 11.72 11.37 17.08
N THR A 261 12.79 11.92 16.51
CA THR A 261 13.74 12.77 17.25
C THR A 261 13.12 14.12 17.62
N TYR A 262 12.32 14.71 16.74
CA TYR A 262 11.56 15.92 17.07
C TYR A 262 10.57 15.70 18.23
N ILE A 263 9.81 14.59 18.21
CA ILE A 263 8.90 14.20 19.30
C ILE A 263 9.66 14.09 20.62
N GLN A 264 10.83 13.44 20.63
CA GLN A 264 11.68 13.31 21.83
C GLN A 264 12.15 14.67 22.38
N THR A 265 12.31 15.67 21.52
CA THR A 265 12.72 17.03 21.90
C THR A 265 11.56 18.01 22.12
N GLY A 266 10.31 17.53 22.10
CA GLY A 266 9.12 18.37 22.28
C GLY A 266 8.75 19.25 21.07
N LYS A 267 9.41 19.06 19.92
CA LYS A 267 9.18 19.80 18.67
C LYS A 267 8.02 19.20 17.88
N TYR A 268 6.82 19.27 18.44
CA TYR A 268 5.65 18.53 17.95
C TYR A 268 5.13 19.06 16.61
N ASP A 269 5.21 20.36 16.34
CA ASP A 269 4.70 20.94 15.10
C ASP A 269 5.56 20.52 13.89
N GLU A 270 6.88 20.55 14.06
CA GLU A 270 7.83 20.09 13.03
C GLU A 270 7.68 18.59 12.75
N ALA A 271 7.48 17.79 13.80
CA ALA A 271 7.22 16.36 13.66
C ALA A 271 5.89 16.09 12.95
N GLU A 272 4.82 16.83 13.27
CA GLU A 272 3.51 16.65 12.64
C GLU A 272 3.55 16.99 11.15
N LEU A 273 4.19 18.11 10.80
CA LEU A 273 4.36 18.53 9.40
C LEU A 273 5.12 17.45 8.61
N LEU A 274 6.25 16.99 9.15
CA LEU A 274 7.09 16.00 8.49
C LEU A 274 6.39 14.64 8.32
N LEU A 275 5.67 14.17 9.34
CA LEU A 275 4.98 12.88 9.26
C LEU A 275 3.78 12.95 8.30
N LYS A 276 3.07 14.08 8.23
CA LYS A 276 2.01 14.27 7.22
C LYS A 276 2.59 14.29 5.81
N GLU A 277 3.69 14.99 5.58
CA GLU A 277 4.44 14.97 4.31
C GLU A 277 4.82 13.52 3.95
N SER A 278 5.29 12.71 4.91
CA SER A 278 5.56 11.28 4.67
C SER A 278 4.32 10.49 4.23
N LEU A 279 3.13 10.79 4.76
CA LEU A 279 1.88 10.10 4.38
C LEU A 279 1.32 10.57 3.03
N GLU A 280 1.71 11.76 2.56
CA GLU A 280 1.39 12.20 1.18
C GLU A 280 2.08 11.31 0.14
N TYR A 281 3.26 10.77 0.48
CA TYR A 281 3.99 9.82 -0.37
C TYR A 281 3.60 8.37 -0.06
N TYR A 282 3.59 7.99 1.22
CA TYR A 282 3.36 6.62 1.68
C TYR A 282 2.21 6.58 2.68
N SER A 283 0.98 6.66 2.17
CA SER A 283 -0.25 6.87 2.96
C SER A 283 -0.54 5.81 4.02
N ASP A 284 0.07 4.63 3.89
CA ASP A 284 -0.11 3.49 4.80
C ASP A 284 1.22 2.99 5.40
N PHE A 285 2.26 3.84 5.44
CA PHE A 285 3.51 3.45 6.08
C PHE A 285 3.31 3.30 7.60
N HIS A 286 3.37 2.05 8.08
CA HIS A 286 3.00 1.71 9.45
C HIS A 286 3.74 2.53 10.52
N THR A 287 5.04 2.79 10.35
CA THR A 287 5.84 3.57 11.31
C THR A 287 5.41 5.03 11.34
N THR A 288 5.04 5.61 10.19
CA THR A 288 4.54 7.00 10.12
C THR A 288 3.22 7.13 10.86
N LEU A 289 2.32 6.16 10.67
CA LEU A 289 1.05 6.12 11.39
C LEU A 289 1.25 5.95 12.90
N ALA A 290 2.15 5.05 13.32
CA ALA A 290 2.48 4.85 14.72
C ALA A 290 3.09 6.11 15.36
N ASN A 291 4.01 6.79 14.66
CA ASN A 291 4.65 8.02 15.13
C ASN A 291 3.68 9.21 15.19
N LEU A 292 2.74 9.34 14.25
CA LEU A 292 1.66 10.34 14.38
C LEU A 292 0.76 10.01 15.57
N GLY A 293 0.44 8.74 15.77
CA GLY A 293 -0.26 8.24 16.95
C GLY A 293 0.42 8.67 18.25
N GLU A 294 1.72 8.39 18.36
CA GLU A 294 2.55 8.78 19.50
C GLU A 294 2.61 10.30 19.69
N LEU A 295 2.88 11.04 18.61
CA LEU A 295 2.92 12.49 18.63
C LEU A 295 1.64 13.10 19.17
N TYR A 296 0.48 12.64 18.71
CA TYR A 296 -0.80 13.14 19.20
C TYR A 296 -1.09 12.65 20.62
N PHE A 297 -0.62 11.47 21.01
CA PHE A 297 -0.75 10.96 22.36
C PHE A 297 0.03 11.83 23.36
N VAL A 298 1.31 12.07 23.11
CA VAL A 298 2.17 12.86 24.01
C VAL A 298 1.84 14.35 24.03
N SER A 299 1.18 14.85 22.97
CA SER A 299 0.63 16.22 22.92
C SER A 299 -0.83 16.30 23.38
N GLU A 300 -1.35 15.25 24.04
CA GLU A 300 -2.70 15.15 24.63
C GLU A 300 -3.88 15.33 23.65
N ARG A 301 -3.63 15.15 22.36
CA ARG A 301 -4.63 15.20 21.29
C ARG A 301 -5.21 13.81 21.03
N PHE A 302 -5.84 13.24 22.06
CA PHE A 302 -6.25 11.82 22.13
C PHE A 302 -7.12 11.32 20.97
N TYR A 303 -8.11 12.09 20.51
CA TYR A 303 -8.94 11.67 19.37
C TYR A 303 -8.14 11.51 18.07
N LYS A 304 -7.11 12.35 17.84
CA LYS A 304 -6.22 12.19 16.69
C LYS A 304 -5.30 10.99 16.90
N ALA A 305 -4.78 10.80 18.12
CA ALA A 305 -3.94 9.65 18.46
C ALA A 305 -4.67 8.33 18.16
N GLN A 306 -5.93 8.22 18.59
CA GLN A 306 -6.79 7.05 18.34
C GLN A 306 -6.85 6.72 16.86
N LYS A 307 -7.22 7.70 16.03
CA LYS A 307 -7.36 7.53 14.58
C LYS A 307 -6.10 6.95 13.93
N TYR A 308 -4.92 7.45 14.30
CA TYR A 308 -3.67 7.01 13.68
C TYR A 308 -3.16 5.68 14.26
N LEU A 309 -3.29 5.46 15.58
CA LEU A 309 -2.91 4.18 16.21
C LEU A 309 -3.81 3.02 15.76
N GLU A 310 -5.12 3.23 15.66
CA GLU A 310 -6.06 2.23 15.14
C GLU A 310 -5.80 1.90 13.67
N LYS A 311 -5.38 2.89 12.88
CA LYS A 311 -4.92 2.61 11.50
C LYS A 311 -3.61 1.83 11.52
N ALA A 312 -2.65 2.20 12.36
CA ALA A 312 -1.34 1.55 12.45
C ALA A 312 -1.45 0.07 12.88
N VAL A 313 -2.28 -0.25 13.88
CA VAL A 313 -2.48 -1.64 14.34
C VAL A 313 -3.13 -2.51 13.27
N ARG A 314 -3.95 -1.94 12.38
CA ARG A 314 -4.51 -2.67 11.22
C ARG A 314 -3.43 -3.02 10.19
N ILE A 315 -2.38 -2.20 10.03
CA ILE A 315 -1.26 -2.53 9.13
C ILE A 315 -0.37 -3.61 9.74
N ASN A 316 0.00 -3.43 11.00
CA ASN A 316 0.86 -4.35 11.71
C ASN A 316 0.28 -4.69 13.09
N PRO A 317 -0.60 -5.72 13.15
CA PRO A 317 -1.20 -6.18 14.40
C PRO A 317 -0.19 -6.77 15.39
N PHE A 318 1.04 -7.03 14.97
CA PHE A 318 2.08 -7.68 15.77
C PHE A 318 3.14 -6.68 16.27
N ASN A 319 2.81 -5.39 16.34
CA ASN A 319 3.71 -4.37 16.88
C ASN A 319 3.32 -4.05 18.35
N PRO A 320 4.07 -4.54 19.35
CA PRO A 320 3.78 -4.33 20.77
C PRO A 320 3.59 -2.86 21.15
N PHE A 321 4.39 -1.97 20.56
CA PHE A 321 4.33 -0.54 20.85
C PHE A 321 2.94 0.04 20.60
N ILE A 322 2.30 -0.33 19.49
CA ILE A 322 0.98 0.21 19.11
C ILE A 322 -0.08 -0.29 20.10
N HIS A 323 0.01 -1.55 20.55
CA HIS A 323 -0.90 -2.12 21.53
C HIS A 323 -0.78 -1.42 22.88
N THR A 324 0.44 -1.26 23.41
CA THR A 324 0.68 -0.55 24.67
C THR A 324 0.11 0.87 24.60
N ARG A 325 0.33 1.58 23.49
CA ARG A 325 -0.20 2.93 23.31
C ARG A 325 -1.72 3.00 23.18
N LEU A 326 -2.34 2.06 22.49
CA LEU A 326 -3.81 1.99 22.42
C LEU A 326 -4.42 1.69 23.79
N ILE A 327 -3.83 0.79 24.58
CA ILE A 327 -4.30 0.49 25.95
C ILE A 327 -4.23 1.73 26.84
N GLU A 328 -3.10 2.43 26.81
CA GLU A 328 -2.91 3.67 27.58
C GLU A 328 -3.86 4.78 27.11
N LEU A 329 -4.04 4.92 25.80
CA LEU A 329 -4.97 5.88 25.22
C LEU A 329 -6.42 5.61 25.62
N TYR A 330 -6.88 4.36 25.48
CA TYR A 330 -8.24 3.99 25.87
C TYR A 330 -8.48 4.18 27.37
N ASP A 331 -7.47 3.97 28.21
CA ASP A 331 -7.54 4.31 29.64
C ASP A 331 -7.73 5.81 29.87
N ARG A 332 -6.90 6.66 29.22
CA ARG A 332 -7.02 8.13 29.30
C ARG A 332 -8.35 8.66 28.77
N MET A 333 -8.96 7.96 27.82
CA MET A 333 -10.26 8.28 27.25
C MET A 333 -11.45 7.63 27.98
N SER A 334 -11.21 6.86 29.06
CA SER A 334 -12.24 6.10 29.78
C SER A 334 -13.02 5.07 28.92
N MET A 335 -12.41 4.59 27.84
CA MET A 335 -12.95 3.59 26.91
C MET A 335 -12.65 2.16 27.40
N THR A 336 -13.42 1.72 28.41
CA THR A 336 -13.11 0.51 29.19
C THR A 336 -13.21 -0.78 28.39
N GLU A 337 -14.19 -0.91 27.49
CA GLU A 337 -14.37 -2.11 26.67
C GLU A 337 -13.28 -2.23 25.61
N GLU A 338 -12.94 -1.13 24.94
CA GLU A 338 -11.88 -1.07 23.94
C GLU A 338 -10.52 -1.38 24.57
N LYS A 339 -10.25 -0.82 25.76
CA LYS A 339 -9.05 -1.15 26.55
C LYS A 339 -8.97 -2.65 26.84
N LYS A 340 -10.07 -3.27 27.27
CA LYS A 340 -10.13 -4.70 27.59
C LYS A 340 -9.87 -5.56 26.34
N LEU A 341 -10.52 -5.25 25.23
CA LEU A 341 -10.31 -5.93 23.95
C LEU A 341 -8.86 -5.77 23.48
N GLN A 342 -8.30 -4.56 23.54
CA GLN A 342 -6.91 -4.31 23.15
C GLN A 342 -5.92 -5.07 24.03
N THR A 343 -6.18 -5.16 25.34
CA THR A 343 -5.36 -5.94 26.27
C THR A 343 -5.39 -7.44 25.93
N GLN A 344 -6.56 -7.97 25.56
CA GLN A 344 -6.68 -9.35 25.08
C GLN A 344 -5.89 -9.55 23.79
N LEU A 345 -6.01 -8.65 22.82
CA LEU A 345 -5.24 -8.72 21.57
C LEU A 345 -3.73 -8.67 21.83
N PHE A 346 -3.29 -7.82 22.76
CA PHE A 346 -1.89 -7.71 23.13
C PHE A 346 -1.35 -9.02 23.73
N SER A 347 -2.16 -9.72 24.53
CA SER A 347 -1.78 -11.01 25.11
C SER A 347 -1.62 -12.16 24.09
N LEU A 348 -2.05 -11.95 22.84
CA LEU A 348 -1.91 -12.91 21.74
C LEU A 348 -0.65 -12.67 20.89
N ILE A 349 0.14 -11.65 21.21
CA ILE A 349 1.42 -11.37 20.53
C ILE A 349 2.52 -12.10 21.29
N ASP A 350 3.18 -13.03 20.60
CA ASP A 350 4.33 -13.79 21.11
C ASP A 350 5.55 -12.91 21.39
#